data_AF-A0A382BE18-F1
#
_entry.id   AF-A0A382BE18-F1
#
_cell.length_a   1.000
_cell.length_b   1.000
_cell.length_c   1.000
_cell.angle_alpha   90.00
_cell.angle_beta   90.00
_cell.angle_gamma   90.00
#
_symmetry.space_group_name_H-M   'P 1'
#
loop_
_entity.id
_entity.type
_entity.pdbx_description
1 polymer ?
#
loop_
_entity_poly.entity_id
_entity_poly.type
_entity_poly.pdbx_seq_one_letter_code
_entity_poly.pdbx_strand_id
1 'polypeptide(L)'
;TWKDKTKDRRKILRDLANDHFDCVTAVRCLDEGVDIPSVKIGIFMASSGNPKQFIQRRGRVLRKSVKTGKTHAKIYDILVTPRIPKEGDEATTRERKLIANELLRCKLFASLSDNEDVAKESIGEILKGFNIPYEKLTREWITENIGNWTKGDDDYSPETETDYSPNE
;
A
#
# COMPACT_ATOMS: atom_id res chain seq x y z
N THR A 1 -35.47 -10.14 0.21
CA THR A 1 -35.41 -8.90 -0.60
C THR A 1 -33.97 -8.46 -0.71
N TRP A 2 -33.34 -8.64 -1.87
CA TRP A 2 -31.93 -8.26 -2.07
C TRP A 2 -31.83 -6.73 -2.10
N LYS A 3 -31.17 -6.13 -1.11
CA LYS A 3 -30.88 -4.68 -1.10
C LYS A 3 -29.69 -4.42 -2.01
N ASP A 4 -29.89 -3.52 -2.96
CA ASP A 4 -28.84 -3.00 -3.83
C ASP A 4 -27.73 -2.32 -2.98
N LYS A 5 -26.62 -3.04 -2.77
CA LYS A 5 -25.45 -2.58 -1.99
C LYS A 5 -24.86 -1.25 -2.50
N THR A 6 -25.14 -0.90 -3.76
CA THR A 6 -24.58 0.28 -4.44
C THR A 6 -25.25 1.59 -4.01
N LYS A 7 -26.53 1.57 -3.60
CA LYS A 7 -27.23 2.76 -3.08
C LYS A 7 -26.72 3.17 -1.70
N ASP A 8 -26.41 2.21 -0.83
CA ASP A 8 -25.86 2.48 0.49
C ASP A 8 -24.45 3.07 0.41
N ARG A 9 -23.62 2.61 -0.55
CA ARG A 9 -22.26 3.15 -0.73
C ARG A 9 -22.26 4.65 -1.02
N ARG A 10 -23.03 5.11 -2.02
CA ARG A 10 -23.09 6.55 -2.37
C ARG A 10 -23.59 7.41 -1.20
N LYS A 11 -24.52 6.88 -0.40
CA LYS A 11 -25.00 7.56 0.80
C LYS A 11 -23.91 7.66 1.87
N ILE A 12 -23.25 6.56 2.20
CA ILE A 12 -22.16 6.52 3.20
C ILE A 12 -21.05 7.51 2.85
N LEU A 13 -20.67 7.59 1.58
CA LEU A 13 -19.60 8.49 1.15
C LEU A 13 -20.03 9.95 1.09
N ARG A 14 -21.31 10.21 0.78
CA ARG A 14 -21.89 11.54 0.89
C ARG A 14 -21.92 11.99 2.35
N ASP A 15 -22.33 11.10 3.25
CA ASP A 15 -22.38 11.34 4.68
C ASP A 15 -20.97 11.60 5.23
N LEU A 16 -19.97 10.82 4.82
CA LEU A 16 -18.55 11.10 5.11
C LEU A 16 -18.09 12.47 4.56
N ALA A 17 -18.50 12.83 3.34
CA ALA A 17 -18.11 14.10 2.72
C ALA A 17 -18.80 15.33 3.31
N ASN A 18 -19.88 15.14 4.07
CA ASN A 18 -20.63 16.17 4.78
C ASN A 18 -20.42 16.10 6.30
N ASP A 19 -19.37 15.39 6.75
CA ASP A 19 -19.00 15.27 8.16
C ASP A 19 -20.08 14.61 9.04
N HIS A 20 -20.99 13.81 8.46
CA HIS A 20 -21.93 12.96 9.21
C HIS A 20 -21.25 11.69 9.75
N PHE A 21 -20.13 11.29 9.16
CA PHE A 21 -19.26 10.22 9.64
C PHE A 21 -17.83 10.72 9.74
N ASP A 22 -17.14 10.37 10.82
CA ASP A 22 -15.72 10.69 10.99
C ASP A 22 -14.80 9.75 10.19
N CYS A 23 -15.24 8.51 9.96
CA CYS A 23 -14.44 7.46 9.32
C CYS A 23 -15.32 6.44 8.59
N VAL A 24 -14.77 5.85 7.52
CA VAL A 24 -15.37 4.73 6.80
C VAL A 24 -14.30 3.68 6.56
N THR A 25 -14.61 2.43 6.92
CA THR A 25 -13.76 1.27 6.63
C THR A 25 -14.14 0.64 5.29
N ALA A 26 -13.15 0.28 4.47
CA ALA A 26 -13.38 -0.38 3.18
C ALA A 26 -12.33 -1.49 2.95
N VAL A 27 -12.78 -2.67 2.50
CA VAL A 27 -11.92 -3.84 2.22
C VAL A 27 -11.43 -3.84 0.76
N ARG A 28 -12.23 -3.29 -0.16
CA ARG A 28 -11.82 -3.00 -1.54
C ARG A 28 -11.90 -1.49 -1.69
N CYS A 29 -10.72 -0.86 -1.72
CA CYS A 29 -10.61 0.60 -1.74
C CYS A 29 -11.46 1.16 -2.88
N LEU A 30 -12.36 2.08 -2.57
CA LEU A 30 -13.00 3.02 -3.51
C LEU A 30 -13.04 2.51 -4.97
N ASP A 31 -13.79 1.43 -5.23
CA ASP A 31 -13.87 0.79 -6.54
C ASP A 31 -14.20 1.81 -7.65
N GLU A 32 -13.90 1.46 -8.91
CA GLU A 32 -14.11 2.30 -10.11
C GLU A 32 -15.33 3.22 -10.04
N GLY A 33 -15.06 4.54 -10.10
CA GLY A 33 -16.08 5.59 -10.12
C GLY A 33 -16.30 6.36 -8.81
N VAL A 34 -15.45 6.18 -7.77
CA VAL A 34 -15.65 6.87 -6.49
C VAL A 34 -14.39 7.58 -6.01
N ASP A 35 -14.43 8.91 -6.03
CA ASP A 35 -13.44 9.78 -5.41
C ASP A 35 -14.07 10.56 -4.27
N ILE A 36 -13.32 10.79 -3.19
CA ILE A 36 -13.77 11.61 -2.06
C ILE A 36 -12.74 12.70 -1.79
N PRO A 37 -12.74 13.79 -2.56
CA PRO A 37 -11.73 14.84 -2.44
C PRO A 37 -11.67 15.48 -1.05
N SER A 38 -12.75 15.42 -0.25
CA SER A 38 -12.78 15.98 1.11
C SER A 38 -11.99 15.16 2.14
N VAL A 39 -11.70 13.87 1.89
CA VAL A 39 -10.99 13.01 2.85
C VAL A 39 -9.56 13.52 3.05
N LYS A 40 -9.20 13.85 4.29
CA LYS A 40 -7.87 14.38 4.64
C LYS A 40 -6.90 13.30 5.11
N ILE A 41 -7.41 12.15 5.56
CA ILE A 41 -6.62 11.08 6.17
C ILE A 41 -6.96 9.76 5.49
N GLY A 42 -5.95 9.02 5.05
CA GLY A 42 -6.07 7.62 4.61
C GLY A 42 -5.26 6.71 5.51
N ILE A 43 -5.85 5.60 5.96
CA ILE A 43 -5.16 4.55 6.71
C ILE A 43 -5.19 3.29 5.88
N PHE A 44 -4.01 2.77 5.54
CA PHE A 44 -3.84 1.54 4.76
C PHE A 44 -3.27 0.46 5.68
N MET A 45 -4.01 -0.63 5.81
CA MET A 45 -3.62 -1.83 6.57
C MET A 45 -3.42 -3.05 5.67
N ALA A 46 -3.65 -2.90 4.37
CA ALA A 46 -3.65 -3.99 3.41
C ALA A 46 -2.40 -3.94 2.53
N SER A 47 -1.74 -5.08 2.45
CA SER A 47 -0.59 -5.42 1.62
C SER A 47 -1.06 -6.01 0.28
N SER A 48 -1.66 -5.19 -0.58
CA SER A 48 -1.91 -5.62 -1.97
C SER A 48 -0.59 -5.73 -2.72
N GLY A 49 -0.38 -6.88 -3.38
CA GLY A 49 0.85 -7.16 -4.12
C GLY A 49 0.99 -6.37 -5.44
N ASN A 50 -0.10 -5.79 -5.95
CA ASN A 50 -0.13 -5.09 -7.25
C ASN A 50 0.20 -3.58 -7.10
N PRO A 51 1.41 -3.13 -7.49
CA PRO A 51 1.83 -1.75 -7.26
C PRO A 51 0.98 -0.73 -8.03
N LYS A 52 0.52 -1.06 -9.25
CA LYS A 52 -0.28 -0.15 -10.09
C LYS A 52 -1.65 0.09 -9.50
N GLN A 53 -2.36 -0.99 -9.12
CA GLN A 53 -3.69 -0.87 -8.53
C GLN A 53 -3.64 -0.10 -7.20
N PHE A 54 -2.63 -0.38 -6.38
CA PHE A 54 -2.45 0.28 -5.09
C PHE A 54 -2.16 1.78 -5.22
N ILE A 55 -1.26 2.19 -6.14
CA ILE A 55 -0.97 3.60 -6.43
C ILE A 55 -2.23 4.33 -6.95
N GLN A 56 -2.97 3.72 -7.89
CA GLN A 56 -4.17 4.32 -8.46
C GLN A 56 -5.32 4.45 -7.45
N ARG A 57 -5.58 3.41 -6.63
CA ARG A 57 -6.58 3.43 -5.55
C ARG A 57 -6.30 4.58 -4.58
N ARG A 58 -5.03 4.81 -4.22
CA ARG A 58 -4.61 5.92 -3.36
C ARG A 58 -4.76 7.29 -4.03
N GLY A 59 -4.51 7.39 -5.34
CA GLY A 59 -4.69 8.65 -6.08
C GLY A 59 -6.09 9.26 -5.91
N ARG A 60 -7.10 8.42 -5.65
CA ARG A 60 -8.48 8.84 -5.35
C ARG A 60 -8.63 9.55 -4.00
N VAL A 61 -7.79 9.19 -3.02
CA VAL A 61 -7.71 9.81 -1.69
C VAL A 61 -6.88 11.09 -1.75
N LEU A 62 -5.85 11.15 -2.60
CA LEU A 62 -4.92 12.29 -2.70
C LEU A 62 -5.50 13.53 -3.41
N ARG A 63 -6.70 13.44 -4.00
CA ARG A 63 -7.28 14.56 -4.75
C ARG A 63 -7.46 15.81 -3.88
N LYS A 64 -7.09 16.96 -4.43
CA LYS A 64 -7.33 18.29 -3.86
C LYS A 64 -8.84 18.57 -3.84
N SER A 65 -9.29 19.38 -2.88
CA SER A 65 -10.69 19.78 -2.78
C SER A 65 -10.80 21.27 -2.54
N VAL A 66 -11.22 22.00 -3.57
CA VAL A 66 -11.49 23.44 -3.48
C VAL A 66 -12.57 23.73 -2.44
N LYS A 67 -13.62 22.89 -2.38
CA LYS A 67 -14.73 23.03 -1.42
C LYS A 67 -14.27 22.98 0.04
N THR A 68 -13.27 22.16 0.36
CA THR A 68 -12.79 21.96 1.74
C THR A 68 -11.44 22.61 2.03
N GLY A 69 -10.85 23.30 1.05
CA GLY A 69 -9.51 23.88 1.14
C GLY A 69 -8.38 22.85 1.26
N LYS A 70 -8.65 21.55 1.05
CA LYS A 70 -7.64 20.49 1.19
C LYS A 70 -6.61 20.58 0.07
N THR A 71 -5.36 20.82 0.47
CA THR A 71 -4.18 20.86 -0.41
C THR A 71 -3.37 19.57 -0.37
N HIS A 72 -3.37 18.87 0.77
CA HIS A 72 -2.62 17.63 1.02
C HIS A 72 -3.50 16.61 1.74
N ALA A 73 -3.11 15.33 1.70
CA ALA A 73 -3.67 14.28 2.54
C ALA A 73 -2.58 13.65 3.39
N LYS A 74 -2.91 13.23 4.61
CA LYS A 74 -2.02 12.43 5.45
C LYS A 74 -2.31 10.96 5.22
N ILE A 75 -1.26 10.20 4.90
CA ILE A 75 -1.36 8.77 4.68
C ILE A 75 -0.62 8.04 5.79
N TYR A 76 -1.33 7.15 6.47
CA TYR A 76 -0.75 6.18 7.39
C TYR A 76 -0.73 4.84 6.68
N ASP A 77 0.47 4.34 6.41
CA ASP A 77 0.70 3.04 5.80
C ASP A 77 1.25 2.10 6.87
N ILE A 78 0.43 1.16 7.31
CA ILE A 78 0.76 0.27 8.42
C ILE A 78 1.50 -0.94 7.85
N LEU A 79 2.72 -1.12 8.34
CA LEU A 79 3.60 -2.23 8.00
C LEU A 79 3.76 -3.16 9.19
N VAL A 80 3.63 -4.47 8.95
CA VAL A 80 4.04 -5.50 9.90
C VAL A 80 5.38 -6.07 9.43
N THR A 81 6.39 -6.01 10.29
CA THR A 81 7.71 -6.55 10.02
C THR A 81 7.90 -7.86 10.77
N PRO A 82 8.59 -8.86 10.18
CA PRO A 82 9.13 -9.95 10.97
C PRO A 82 10.21 -9.40 11.90
N ARG A 83 10.73 -10.23 12.82
CA ARG A 83 11.85 -9.81 13.68
C ARG A 83 12.97 -9.23 12.80
N ILE A 84 13.44 -8.04 13.12
CA ILE A 84 14.59 -7.46 12.42
C ILE A 84 15.83 -8.24 12.90
N PRO A 85 16.57 -8.91 12.00
CA PRO A 85 17.76 -9.67 12.38
C PRO A 85 18.79 -8.77 13.04
N LYS A 86 19.41 -9.27 14.10
CA LYS A 86 20.59 -8.64 14.72
C LYS A 86 21.85 -9.09 14.02
N GLU A 87 22.98 -8.45 14.34
CA GLU A 87 24.28 -8.87 13.83
C GLU A 87 24.54 -10.35 14.18
N GLY A 88 24.85 -11.17 13.17
CA GLY A 88 25.04 -12.61 13.31
C GLY A 88 23.77 -13.46 13.18
N ASP A 89 22.58 -12.86 13.14
CA ASP A 89 21.33 -13.58 12.84
C ASP A 89 21.07 -13.62 11.32
N GLU A 90 20.56 -14.76 10.84
CA GLU A 90 20.08 -14.88 9.46
C GLU A 90 18.55 -14.77 9.39
N ALA A 91 18.06 -13.93 8.48
CA ALA A 91 16.66 -13.94 8.06
C ALA A 91 16.43 -15.07 7.07
N THR A 92 15.31 -15.77 7.23
CA THR A 92 14.86 -16.76 6.25
C THR A 92 14.56 -16.09 4.91
N THR A 93 14.64 -16.85 3.82
CA THR A 93 14.24 -16.38 2.48
C THR A 93 12.82 -15.84 2.48
N ARG A 94 11.90 -16.44 3.24
CA ARG A 94 10.51 -15.98 3.36
C ARG A 94 10.40 -14.61 4.03
N GLU A 95 11.09 -14.40 5.15
CA GLU A 95 11.13 -13.09 5.82
C GLU A 95 11.73 -12.01 4.92
N ARG A 96 12.82 -12.33 4.20
CA ARG A 96 13.44 -11.42 3.23
C ARG A 96 12.50 -11.09 2.07
N LYS A 97 11.76 -12.07 1.54
CA LYS A 97 10.76 -11.83 0.49
C LYS A 97 9.65 -10.92 1.01
N LEU A 98 9.06 -11.24 2.16
CA LEU A 98 7.95 -10.47 2.74
C LEU A 98 8.37 -9.00 2.95
N ILE A 99 9.48 -8.77 3.64
CA ILE A 99 9.90 -7.41 3.98
C ILE A 99 10.35 -6.61 2.75
N ALA A 100 11.01 -7.24 1.78
CA ALA A 100 11.45 -6.54 0.57
C ALA A 100 10.26 -6.09 -0.29
N ASN A 101 9.22 -6.90 -0.40
CA ASN A 101 8.01 -6.54 -1.14
C ASN A 101 7.27 -5.39 -0.48
N GLU A 102 7.09 -5.46 0.84
CA GLU A 102 6.45 -4.40 1.60
C GLU A 102 7.25 -3.09 1.59
N LEU A 103 8.57 -3.16 1.79
CA LEU A 103 9.41 -1.96 1.79
C LEU A 103 9.61 -1.38 0.39
N LEU A 104 9.51 -2.18 -0.68
CA LEU A 104 9.46 -1.67 -2.04
C LEU A 104 8.18 -0.84 -2.26
N ARG A 105 7.05 -1.32 -1.74
CA ARG A 105 5.78 -0.56 -1.74
C ARG A 105 5.90 0.73 -0.93
N CYS A 106 6.48 0.68 0.27
CA CYS A 106 6.74 1.87 1.08
C CYS A 106 7.71 2.85 0.39
N LYS A 107 8.74 2.35 -0.31
CA LYS A 107 9.68 3.17 -1.09
C LYS A 107 8.97 3.94 -2.21
N LEU A 108 8.07 3.29 -2.95
CA LEU A 108 7.22 3.94 -3.95
C LEU A 108 6.27 4.98 -3.35
N PHE A 109 5.97 4.85 -2.05
CA PHE A 109 5.10 5.79 -1.33
C PHE A 109 5.88 7.00 -0.86
N ALA A 110 7.04 6.77 -0.26
CA ALA A 110 7.98 7.79 0.17
C ALA A 110 8.39 8.69 -1.00
N SER A 111 8.70 8.13 -2.17
CA SER A 111 9.17 8.91 -3.33
C SER A 111 8.15 9.88 -3.94
N LEU A 112 6.92 9.88 -3.43
CA LEU A 112 5.83 10.74 -3.89
C LEU A 112 5.26 11.59 -2.74
N SER A 113 5.89 11.58 -1.56
CA SER A 113 5.41 12.28 -0.37
C SER A 113 6.31 13.46 0.00
N ASP A 114 5.72 14.47 0.64
CA ASP A 114 6.45 15.67 1.07
C ASP A 114 7.52 15.36 2.14
N ASN A 115 7.40 14.21 2.81
CA ASN A 115 8.31 13.73 3.84
C ASN A 115 9.19 12.56 3.36
N GLU A 116 9.52 12.52 2.07
CA GLU A 116 10.31 11.45 1.44
C GLU A 116 11.56 11.10 2.24
N ASP A 117 12.36 12.10 2.64
CA ASP A 117 13.63 11.88 3.34
C ASP A 117 13.44 11.14 4.68
N VAL A 118 12.43 11.54 5.46
CA VAL A 118 12.10 10.90 6.74
C VAL A 118 11.64 9.47 6.52
N ALA A 119 10.81 9.24 5.50
CA ALA A 119 10.34 7.90 5.18
C ALA A 119 11.48 7.01 4.67
N LYS A 120 12.39 7.56 3.87
CA LYS A 120 13.60 6.87 3.37
C LYS A 120 14.49 6.42 4.53
N GLU A 121 14.70 7.26 5.54
CA GLU A 121 15.47 6.92 6.74
C GLU A 121 14.86 5.72 7.47
N SER A 122 13.56 5.77 7.78
CA SER A 122 12.85 4.68 8.46
C SER A 122 12.83 3.37 7.66
N ILE A 123 12.67 3.44 6.33
CA ILE A 123 12.75 2.25 5.46
C ILE A 123 14.18 1.68 5.48
N GLY A 124 15.19 2.54 5.41
CA GLY A 124 16.60 2.18 5.40
C GLY A 124 17.04 1.44 6.67
N GLU A 125 16.57 1.87 7.84
CA GLU A 125 16.84 1.21 9.12
C GLU A 125 16.37 -0.25 9.13
N ILE A 126 15.16 -0.51 8.63
CA ILE A 126 14.61 -1.87 8.57
C ILE A 126 15.40 -2.70 7.55
N LEU A 127 15.65 -2.17 6.35
CA LEU A 127 16.38 -2.87 5.29
C LEU A 127 17.80 -3.28 5.70
N LYS A 128 18.47 -2.46 6.54
CA LYS A 128 19.80 -2.76 7.07
C LYS A 128 19.83 -4.09 7.82
N GLY A 129 18.79 -4.40 8.60
CA GLY A 129 18.69 -5.67 9.32
C GLY A 129 18.56 -6.90 8.40
N PHE A 130 18.05 -6.72 7.18
CA PHE A 130 17.93 -7.80 6.18
C PHE A 130 19.06 -7.82 5.15
N ASN A 131 20.06 -6.95 5.34
CA ASN A 131 21.19 -6.74 4.43
C ASN A 131 20.74 -6.42 2.98
N ILE A 132 19.71 -5.58 2.85
CA ILE A 132 19.15 -5.16 1.56
C ILE A 132 19.52 -3.69 1.33
N PRO A 133 20.24 -3.34 0.25
CA PRO A 133 20.55 -1.94 -0.04
C PRO A 133 19.31 -1.19 -0.53
N TYR A 134 18.96 -0.05 0.10
CA TYR A 134 17.81 0.77 -0.29
C TYR A 134 17.80 1.13 -1.78
N GLU A 135 18.94 1.57 -2.32
CA GLU A 135 19.03 2.01 -3.71
C GLU A 135 18.83 0.86 -4.71
N LYS A 136 19.19 -0.36 -4.31
CA LYS A 136 19.00 -1.56 -5.13
C LYS A 136 17.60 -2.17 -4.99
N LEU A 137 16.80 -1.73 -4.03
CA LEU A 137 15.46 -2.27 -3.81
C LEU A 137 14.56 -1.94 -5.02
N THR A 138 14.45 -2.89 -5.95
CA THR A 138 13.56 -2.91 -7.11
C THR A 138 12.92 -4.29 -7.25
N ARG A 139 11.91 -4.44 -8.12
CA ARG A 139 11.29 -5.75 -8.40
C ARG A 139 12.32 -6.73 -8.96
N GLU A 140 13.12 -6.26 -9.90
CA GLU A 140 14.15 -7.04 -10.59
C GLU A 140 15.20 -7.54 -9.59
N TRP A 141 15.70 -6.65 -8.73
CA TRP A 141 16.68 -7.04 -7.71
C TRP A 141 16.12 -8.07 -6.73
N ILE A 142 14.86 -7.92 -6.29
CA ILE A 142 14.20 -8.90 -5.42
C ILE A 142 14.15 -10.26 -6.11
N THR A 143 13.71 -10.30 -7.37
CA THR A 143 13.63 -11.54 -8.15
C THR A 143 15.00 -12.20 -8.32
N GLU A 144 16.04 -11.42 -8.64
CA GLU A 144 17.40 -11.93 -8.88
C GLU A 144 18.11 -12.39 -7.60
N ASN A 145 17.87 -11.73 -6.45
CA ASN A 145 18.67 -11.91 -5.23
C ASN A 145 17.93 -12.61 -4.07
N ILE A 146 16.60 -12.70 -4.15
CA ILE A 146 15.74 -13.31 -3.12
C ILE A 146 14.84 -14.39 -3.75
N GLY A 147 14.49 -14.24 -5.03
CA GLY A 147 13.66 -15.18 -5.78
C GLY A 147 12.19 -14.77 -5.84
N ASN A 148 11.45 -15.38 -6.76
CA ASN A 148 10.03 -15.11 -6.98
C ASN A 148 9.13 -15.68 -5.88
N TRP A 149 7.96 -15.07 -5.70
CA TRP A 149 6.85 -15.71 -4.98
C TRP A 149 6.38 -16.92 -5.77
N THR A 150 6.18 -18.03 -5.08
CA THR A 150 5.63 -19.26 -5.68
C THR A 150 4.29 -19.58 -5.04
N LYS A 151 3.45 -20.40 -5.69
CA LYS A 151 2.18 -20.88 -5.11
C LYS A 151 2.35 -21.64 -3.78
N GLY A 152 3.57 -22.12 -3.48
CA GLY A 152 3.90 -22.73 -2.18
C GLY A 152 4.18 -21.74 -1.05
N ASP A 153 4.11 -20.44 -1.34
CA ASP A 153 4.36 -19.33 -0.41
C ASP A 153 3.06 -18.53 -0.05
N ASP A 154 1.87 -18.91 -0.54
CA ASP A 154 0.56 -18.19 -0.47
C ASP A 154 0.03 -17.92 0.98
N ASP A 155 -0.75 -16.87 1.31
CA ASP A 155 -1.83 -16.09 0.64
C ASP A 155 -1.43 -14.79 -0.10
N TYR A 156 -0.12 -14.49 -0.21
CA TYR A 156 0.40 -13.18 -0.65
C TYR A 156 0.89 -13.13 -2.10
N SER A 157 0.66 -14.17 -2.90
CA SER A 157 1.09 -14.15 -4.29
C SER A 157 0.46 -12.96 -5.03
N PRO A 158 1.23 -12.16 -5.79
CA PRO A 158 0.64 -11.15 -6.66
C PRO A 158 -0.30 -11.73 -7.73
N GLU A 159 -0.34 -13.07 -7.88
CA GLU A 159 -1.28 -13.80 -8.74
C GLU A 159 -2.67 -14.03 -8.09
N THR A 160 -2.82 -13.91 -6.75
CA THR A 160 -4.11 -14.14 -6.06
C THR A 160 -5.06 -12.95 -6.11
N GLU A 161 -4.59 -11.76 -6.54
CA GLU A 161 -5.45 -10.73 -7.11
C GLU A 161 -5.45 -10.90 -8.65
N THR A 162 -6.43 -11.65 -9.13
CA THR A 162 -6.73 -11.95 -10.54
C THR A 162 -6.36 -10.84 -11.53
N ASP A 163 -5.74 -11.26 -12.63
CA ASP A 163 -5.36 -10.56 -13.86
C ASP A 163 -3.98 -9.88 -13.88
N TYR A 164 -2.95 -10.72 -14.04
CA TYR A 164 -1.78 -10.36 -14.82
C TYR A 164 -1.43 -11.49 -15.80
N SER A 165 -1.91 -11.36 -17.04
CA SER A 165 -1.19 -11.91 -18.19
C SER A 165 -0.20 -10.85 -18.67
N PRO A 166 1.11 -11.10 -18.62
CA PRO A 166 2.02 -10.38 -19.51
C PRO A 166 1.74 -10.89 -20.93
N ASN A 167 1.64 -9.97 -21.90
CA ASN A 167 1.36 -10.14 -23.34
C ASN A 167 -0.12 -9.86 -23.67
N GLU A 168 -0.52 -8.92 -24.54
CA GLU A 168 0.16 -8.02 -25.50
C GLU A 168 -0.37 -6.58 -25.36
#